data_AF-A0A0A2XK66-F1
#
_entry.id   AF-A0A0A2XK66-F1
#
_cell.length_a   1.000
_cell.length_b   1.000
_cell.length_c   1.000
_cell.angle_alpha   90.00
_cell.angle_beta   90.00
_cell.angle_gamma   90.00
#
_symmetry.space_group_name_H-M   'P 1'
#
loop_
_entity.id
_entity.type
_entity.pdbx_description
1 polymer ?
#
loop_
_entity_poly.entity_id
_entity_poly.type
_entity_poly.pdbx_seq_one_letter_code
_entity_poly.pdbx_strand_id
1 'polypeptide(L)' 'MAAKGAREKIRLVSTAETGHFYTTTKNKRNMPEKMEIKKFDPVVRKHVIYKEAKIK' A
#
# COMPACT_ATOMS: atom_id res chain seq x y z
N MET A 1 -14.78 -17.42 -18.78
CA MET A 1 -14.64 -16.03 -18.31
C MET A 1 -13.82 -16.04 -17.02
N ALA A 2 -12.59 -15.49 -17.02
CA ALA A 2 -11.77 -15.44 -15.81
C ALA A 2 -12.41 -14.50 -14.79
N ALA A 3 -12.81 -15.03 -13.63
CA ALA A 3 -13.31 -14.24 -12.52
C ALA A 3 -12.25 -13.19 -12.17
N LYS A 4 -12.57 -11.91 -12.36
CA LYS A 4 -11.74 -10.77 -11.98
C LYS A 4 -11.45 -10.95 -10.49
N GLY A 5 -10.25 -11.44 -10.16
CA GLY A 5 -9.92 -11.88 -8.81
C GLY A 5 -10.20 -10.75 -7.82
N ALA A 6 -10.71 -11.08 -6.64
CA ALA A 6 -11.07 -10.13 -5.58
C ALA A 6 -9.90 -9.28 -5.03
N ARG A 7 -8.73 -9.34 -5.68
CA ARG A 7 -7.51 -8.61 -5.36
C ARG A 7 -7.45 -7.35 -6.20
N GLU A 8 -7.45 -6.21 -5.53
CA GLU A 8 -7.25 -4.90 -6.14
C GLU A 8 -5.84 -4.41 -5.88
N LYS A 9 -5.25 -3.67 -6.83
CA LYS A 9 -3.98 -2.99 -6.59
C LYS A 9 -4.22 -1.77 -5.70
N ILE A 10 -3.41 -1.63 -4.67
CA ILE A 10 -3.37 -0.50 -3.75
C ILE A 10 -1.96 0.10 -3.75
N ARG A 11 -1.86 1.37 -3.36
CA ARG A 11 -0.58 2.03 -3.10
C ARG A 11 -0.37 2.13 -1.60
N LEU A 12 0.87 2.02 -1.19
CA LEU A 12 1.32 2.25 0.16
C LEU A 12 2.19 3.49 0.13
N VAL A 13 1.73 4.58 0.72
CA VAL A 13 2.39 5.88 0.70
C VAL A 13 3.18 6.05 1.99
N SER A 14 4.44 6.46 1.86
CA SER A 14 5.30 6.75 3.02
C SER A 14 4.73 7.90 3.84
N THR A 15 4.66 7.75 5.18
CA THR A 15 4.29 8.85 6.08
C THR A 15 5.38 9.89 6.24
N ALA A 16 6.58 9.67 5.68
CA ALA A 16 7.67 10.64 5.72
C ALA A 16 7.56 11.73 4.65
N GLU A 17 6.44 11.80 3.91
CA GLU A 17 6.15 12.82 2.89
C GLU A 17 7.22 12.94 1.78
N THR A 18 7.99 11.87 1.58
CA THR A 18 9.09 11.78 0.60
C THR A 18 8.61 11.60 -0.83
N GLY A 19 7.29 11.45 -1.05
CA GLY A 19 6.71 11.05 -2.33
C GLY A 19 6.94 9.58 -2.70
N HIS A 20 7.66 8.81 -1.89
CA HIS A 20 7.91 7.41 -2.13
C HIS A 20 6.67 6.56 -1.82
N PHE A 21 6.36 5.61 -2.71
CA PHE A 21 5.25 4.68 -2.53
C PHE A 21 5.60 3.29 -3.05
N TYR A 22 5.04 2.28 -2.40
CA TYR A 22 5.03 0.91 -2.92
C TYR A 22 3.68 0.62 -3.56
N THR A 23 3.66 -0.34 -4.49
CA THR A 23 2.42 -0.92 -5.00
C THR A 23 2.29 -2.33 -4.46
N THR A 24 1.07 -2.72 -4.07
CA THR A 24 0.77 -4.09 -3.66
C THR A 24 -0.66 -4.45 -4.07
N THR A 25 -0.99 -5.72 -4.05
CA THR A 25 -2.37 -6.19 -4.26
C THR A 25 -2.99 -6.58 -2.94
N LYS A 26 -4.22 -6.14 -2.69
CA LYS A 26 -4.97 -6.45 -1.48
C LYS A 26 -6.34 -7.01 -1.83
N ASN A 27 -6.78 -8.02 -1.10
CA ASN A 27 -8.14 -8.54 -1.21
C ASN A 27 -9.07 -7.73 -0.29
N LYS A 28 -9.87 -6.83 -0.87
CA LYS A 28 -10.82 -5.99 -0.12
C LYS A 28 -11.91 -6.79 0.60
N ARG A 29 -12.22 -8.01 0.15
CA ARG A 29 -13.25 -8.85 0.78
C ARG A 29 -12.80 -9.38 2.14
N ASN A 30 -11.53 -9.78 2.25
CA ASN A 30 -10.99 -10.36 3.48
C ASN A 30 -10.40 -9.28 4.41
N MET A 31 -9.94 -8.16 3.86
CA MET A 31 -9.35 -7.06 4.64
C MET A 31 -10.03 -5.73 4.29
N PRO A 32 -11.13 -5.38 4.97
CA PRO A 32 -11.82 -4.11 4.75
C PRO A 32 -11.07 -2.90 5.34
N GLU A 33 -10.27 -3.09 6.38
CA GLU A 33 -9.57 -2.02 7.11
C GLU A 33 -8.33 -1.50 6.38
N LYS A 34 -7.94 -0.24 6.60
CA LYS A 34 -6.74 0.34 5.98
C LYS A 34 -5.48 -0.35 6.48
N MET A 35 -4.63 -0.79 5.56
CA MET A 35 -3.36 -1.42 5.90
C MET A 35 -2.30 -0.36 6.26
N GLU A 36 -1.64 -0.56 7.40
CA GLU A 36 -0.46 0.20 7.80
C GLU A 36 0.71 -0.75 8.00
N ILE A 37 1.81 -0.56 7.27
CA ILE A 37 3.00 -1.40 7.39
C ILE A 37 4.24 -0.57 7.58
N LYS A 38 5.18 -1.03 8.42
CA LYS A 38 6.51 -0.42 8.48
C LYS A 38 7.34 -0.96 7.32
N LYS A 39 7.82 -0.06 6.46
CA LYS A 39 8.73 -0.38 5.36
C LYS A 39 9.86 0.62 5.30
N PHE A 40 10.96 0.20 4.69
CA PHE A 40 12.08 1.09 4.42
C PHE A 40 11.68 2.16 3.40
N ASP A 41 11.96 3.41 3.73
CA ASP A 41 11.92 4.52 2.79
C ASP A 41 13.35 4.85 2.35
N PRO A 42 13.67 4.72 1.05
CA PRO A 42 15.02 4.96 0.55
C PRO A 42 15.44 6.44 0.61
N VAL A 43 14.49 7.39 0.70
CA VAL A 43 14.78 8.82 0.72
C VAL A 43 15.28 9.25 2.09
N VAL A 44 14.57 8.87 3.16
CA VAL A 44 14.99 9.15 4.55
C VAL A 44 15.91 8.08 5.13
N ARG A 45 16.12 6.98 4.40
CA ARG A 45 16.94 5.81 4.78
C ARG A 45 16.56 5.22 6.14
N LYS A 46 15.26 5.22 6.44
CA LYS A 46 14.69 4.74 7.71
C LYS A 46 13.44 3.90 7.45
N HIS A 47 13.13 3.02 8.40
CA HIS A 47 11.85 2.33 8.40
C HIS A 47 10.77 3.26 8.95
N VAL A 48 9.82 3.59 8.10
CA VAL A 48 8.70 4.47 8.42
C VAL A 48 7.40 3.73 8.15
N ILE A 49 6.31 4.27 8.69
CA ILE A 49 4.98 3.71 8.46
C ILE A 49 4.56 4.07 7.03
N TYR A 50 3.98 3.10 6.35
CA TYR A 50 3.36 3.27 5.05
C TYR A 50 1.87 3.04 5.19
N LYS A 51 1.08 3.98 4.68
CA LYS A 51 -0.39 3.95 4.76
C LYS A 51 -1.00 3.60 3.41
N GLU A 52 -2.05 2.80 3.44
CA GLU A 52 -2.81 2.44 2.24
C GLU A 52 -3.52 3.65 1.62
N ALA A 53 -3.29 3.84 0.32
CA ALA A 53 -3.96 4.78 -0.56
C ALA A 53 -4.53 4.04 -1.78
N LYS A 54 -5.65 4.53 -2.31
CA LYS A 54 -6.23 3.99 -3.53
C LYS A 54 -5.36 4.37 -4.73
N ILE A 55 -5.17 3.42 -5.65
CA ILE A 55 -4.74 3.74 -7.01
C ILE A 55 -5.94 4.41 -7.68
N LYS A 56 -5.75 5.64 -8.16
CA LYS A 56 -6.72 6.32 -9.00
C LYS A 56 -6.77 5.68 -10.37
#